data_AF-T0Z8V6-F1
#
_entry.id   AF-T0Z8V6-F1
#
_cell.length_a   1.000
_cell.length_b   1.000
_cell.length_c   1.000
_cell.angle_alpha   90.00
_cell.angle_beta   90.00
_cell.angle_gamma   90.00
#
_symmetry.space_group_name_H-M   'P 1'
#
loop_
_entity.id
_entity.type
_entity.pdbx_description
1 polymer ?
#
loop_
_entity_poly.entity_id
_entity_poly.type
_entity_poly.pdbx_seq_one_letter_code
_entity_poly.pdbx_strand_id
1 'polypeptide(L)'
;GLPRLPGSAPLGGDILSHDFAEAAFMRRAGFQVWLLPIDRGSWEEIPSNLIDYAARDRRWAQGNIQHLGLLRARGLHWLSRVNLVCGVLAYVASPLWLLELVLSSSVIILQALHGHQYFVPGSHGLFPSWPHYHDGEIAALLSLTGVVLFLPKVLAAVLALLDPALRRGFGGALRLGASVLLE
;
A
#
# COMPACT_ATOMS: atom_id res chain seq x y z
N GLY A 1 23.41 17.05 -6.44
CA GLY A 1 21.99 17.35 -6.69
C GLY A 1 21.31 16.12 -7.27
N LEU A 2 20.00 15.98 -7.08
CA LEU A 2 19.22 14.89 -7.66
C LEU A 2 19.14 15.01 -9.19
N PRO A 3 19.04 13.87 -9.91
CA PRO A 3 18.83 13.91 -11.36
C PRO A 3 17.45 14.47 -11.68
N ARG A 4 17.35 15.24 -12.76
CA ARG A 4 16.08 15.66 -13.33
C ARG A 4 15.51 14.53 -14.17
N LEU A 5 14.23 14.21 -13.98
CA LEU A 5 13.56 13.18 -14.77
C LEU A 5 13.29 13.69 -16.19
N PRO A 6 13.48 12.86 -17.24
CA PRO A 6 13.22 13.26 -18.61
C PRO A 6 11.71 13.47 -18.84
N GLY A 7 11.37 14.36 -19.78
CA GLY A 7 9.98 14.66 -20.16
C GLY A 7 9.36 15.83 -19.39
N SER A 8 8.10 16.12 -19.69
CA SER A 8 7.31 17.16 -19.03
C SER A 8 6.64 16.66 -17.76
N ALA A 9 6.21 17.58 -16.91
CA ALA A 9 5.29 17.29 -15.82
C ALA A 9 4.04 16.53 -16.35
N PRO A 10 3.43 15.62 -15.57
CA PRO A 10 3.66 15.38 -14.14
C PRO A 10 4.76 14.33 -13.81
N LEU A 11 5.19 13.51 -14.78
CA LEU A 11 6.12 12.40 -14.55
C LEU A 11 7.60 12.76 -14.78
N GLY A 12 7.87 13.80 -15.56
CA GLY A 12 9.20 14.36 -15.76
C GLY A 12 9.47 15.57 -14.88
N GLY A 13 10.66 16.16 -15.03
CA GLY A 13 11.08 17.35 -14.29
C GLY A 13 11.75 17.05 -12.96
N ASP A 14 11.68 18.00 -12.04
CA ASP A 14 12.33 17.91 -10.74
C ASP A 14 11.55 16.94 -9.83
N ILE A 15 12.28 16.16 -9.03
CA ILE A 15 11.69 15.15 -8.15
C ILE A 15 11.05 15.85 -6.96
N LEU A 16 9.73 15.74 -6.83
CA LEU A 16 9.00 16.44 -5.78
C LEU A 16 9.20 15.78 -4.40
N SER A 17 9.09 14.45 -4.34
CA SER A 17 9.38 13.64 -3.15
C SER A 17 10.86 13.23 -3.14
N HIS A 18 11.72 14.21 -2.85
CA HIS A 18 13.17 14.08 -2.96
C HIS A 18 13.80 13.29 -1.80
N ASP A 19 13.19 13.32 -0.61
CA ASP A 19 13.62 12.61 0.60
C ASP A 19 14.00 11.14 0.36
N PHE A 20 13.11 10.36 -0.25
CA PHE A 20 13.35 8.95 -0.54
C PHE A 20 14.39 8.74 -1.64
N ALA A 21 14.44 9.65 -2.62
CA ALA A 21 15.45 9.61 -3.67
C ALA A 21 16.84 9.91 -3.11
N GLU A 22 16.97 10.92 -2.25
CA GLU A 22 18.19 11.28 -1.55
C GLU A 22 18.67 10.14 -0.66
N ALA A 23 17.79 9.58 0.17
CA ALA A 23 18.10 8.41 0.99
C ALA A 23 18.63 7.23 0.13
N ALA A 24 18.00 6.95 -1.01
CA ALA A 24 18.43 5.91 -1.92
C ALA A 24 19.82 6.19 -2.54
N PHE A 25 20.10 7.43 -2.91
CA PHE A 25 21.38 7.83 -3.49
C PHE A 25 22.50 7.95 -2.45
N MET A 26 22.21 8.39 -1.22
CA MET A 26 23.13 8.35 -0.09
C MET A 26 23.55 6.92 0.21
N ARG A 27 22.58 5.99 0.27
CA ARG A 27 22.86 4.56 0.43
C ARG A 27 23.71 4.00 -0.71
N ARG A 28 23.42 4.39 -1.96
CA ARG A 28 24.25 4.03 -3.12
C ARG A 28 25.69 4.53 -2.98
N ALA A 29 25.90 5.70 -2.39
CA ALA A 29 27.22 6.28 -2.15
C ALA A 29 27.94 5.66 -0.93
N GLY A 30 27.37 4.63 -0.28
CA GLY A 30 27.98 3.93 0.85
C GLY A 30 27.62 4.50 2.23
N PHE A 31 26.77 5.52 2.29
CA PHE A 31 26.30 6.04 3.59
C PHE A 31 25.23 5.12 4.20
N GLN A 32 25.22 5.07 5.53
CA GLN A 32 24.11 4.50 6.26
C GLN A 32 22.99 5.53 6.40
N VAL A 33 21.76 5.11 6.11
CA VAL A 33 20.56 5.93 6.25
C VAL A 33 19.65 5.25 7.24
N TRP A 34 19.25 5.98 8.28
CA TRP A 34 18.46 5.49 9.40
C TRP A 34 17.11 6.22 9.45
N LEU A 35 16.03 5.46 9.63
CA LEU A 35 14.73 6.02 9.99
C LEU A 35 14.60 5.91 11.52
N LEU A 36 14.69 7.03 12.21
CA LEU A 36 14.63 7.06 13.67
C LEU A 36 13.17 7.16 14.13
N PRO A 37 12.68 6.27 15.00
CA PRO A 37 11.30 6.29 15.50
C PRO A 37 11.17 7.33 16.64
N ILE A 38 11.35 8.61 16.31
CA ILE A 38 11.27 9.69 17.28
C ILE A 38 9.81 10.14 17.37
N ASP A 39 9.21 9.99 18.54
CA ASP A 39 7.83 10.40 18.85
C ASP A 39 7.73 11.88 19.30
N ARG A 40 8.88 12.53 19.56
CA ARG A 40 8.96 13.91 20.08
C ARG A 40 9.97 14.74 19.29
N GLY A 41 9.51 15.81 18.62
CA GLY A 41 10.41 16.83 18.07
C GLY A 41 10.10 17.30 16.64
N SER A 42 9.19 16.64 15.91
CA SER A 42 8.65 17.21 14.67
C SER A 42 7.41 18.05 15.00
N TRP A 43 7.53 19.36 14.82
CA TRP A 43 6.41 20.32 14.93
C TRP A 43 5.73 20.51 13.56
N GLU A 44 5.70 19.47 12.75
CA GLU A 44 5.11 19.54 11.41
C GLU A 44 3.58 19.53 11.51
N GLU A 45 2.97 20.66 11.15
CA GLU A 45 1.52 20.81 11.16
C GLU A 45 0.90 20.33 9.84
N ILE A 46 -0.29 19.75 9.96
CA ILE A 46 -1.14 19.40 8.81
C ILE A 46 -1.81 20.70 8.32
N PRO A 47 -1.98 20.89 7.00
CA PRO A 47 -2.71 22.06 6.49
C PRO A 47 -4.07 22.23 7.15
N SER A 48 -4.42 23.48 7.50
CA SER A 48 -5.62 23.82 8.27
C SER A 48 -6.93 23.78 7.46
N ASN A 49 -6.85 23.59 6.14
CA ASN A 49 -8.01 23.49 5.26
C ASN A 49 -7.86 22.37 4.22
N LEU A 50 -9.01 21.93 3.71
CA LEU A 50 -9.12 20.79 2.80
C LEU A 50 -8.44 21.04 1.45
N ILE A 51 -8.46 22.27 0.94
CA ILE A 51 -7.89 22.61 -0.38
C ILE A 51 -6.37 22.48 -0.33
N ASP A 52 -5.75 23.03 0.71
CA ASP A 52 -4.31 22.96 0.91
C ASP A 52 -3.84 21.53 1.21
N TYR A 53 -4.65 20.77 1.96
CA TYR A 53 -4.41 19.34 2.17
C TYR A 53 -4.42 18.57 0.84
N ALA A 54 -5.44 18.77 0.01
CA ALA A 54 -5.53 18.13 -1.31
C ALA A 54 -4.40 18.56 -2.25
N ALA A 55 -3.98 19.82 -2.22
CA ALA A 55 -2.85 20.30 -3.01
C ALA A 55 -1.53 19.68 -2.56
N ARG A 56 -1.34 19.49 -1.26
CA ARG A 56 -0.19 18.77 -0.67
C ARG A 56 -0.20 17.31 -1.08
N ASP A 57 -1.32 16.62 -0.94
CA ASP A 57 -1.43 15.21 -1.30
C ASP A 57 -1.23 14.98 -2.81
N ARG A 58 -1.74 15.86 -3.67
CA ARG A 58 -1.46 15.82 -5.12
C ARG A 58 0.04 15.89 -5.42
N ARG A 59 0.78 16.73 -4.69
CA ARG A 59 2.24 16.84 -4.83
C ARG A 59 2.94 15.55 -4.41
N TRP A 60 2.49 14.94 -3.32
CA TRP A 60 3.00 13.65 -2.84
C TRP A 60 2.68 12.51 -3.81
N ALA A 61 1.47 12.46 -4.34
CA ALA A 61 1.06 11.50 -5.37
C ALA A 61 1.98 11.59 -6.60
N GLN A 62 2.16 12.80 -7.13
CA GLN A 62 3.04 13.04 -8.27
C GLN A 62 4.48 12.64 -7.96
N GLY A 63 5.02 13.07 -6.82
CA GLY A 63 6.39 12.77 -6.41
C GLY A 63 6.66 11.29 -6.20
N ASN A 64 5.71 10.54 -5.65
CA ASN A 64 5.81 9.09 -5.51
C ASN A 64 5.74 8.38 -6.87
N ILE A 65 4.84 8.77 -7.77
CA ILE A 65 4.76 8.16 -9.11
C ILE A 65 6.04 8.45 -9.93
N GLN A 66 6.63 9.64 -9.77
CA GLN A 66 7.93 10.00 -10.36
C GLN A 66 9.06 9.00 -10.00
N HIS A 67 8.98 8.32 -8.84
CA HIS A 67 9.99 7.33 -8.45
C HIS A 67 10.09 6.14 -9.43
N LEU A 68 9.07 5.87 -10.25
CA LEU A 68 9.15 4.92 -11.37
C LEU A 68 10.35 5.21 -12.29
N GLY A 69 10.63 6.49 -12.56
CA GLY A 69 11.77 6.92 -13.37
C GLY A 69 13.12 6.62 -12.72
N LEU A 70 13.17 6.49 -11.39
CA LEU A 70 14.38 6.19 -10.62
C LEU A 70 14.64 4.68 -10.48
N LEU A 71 13.62 3.85 -10.67
CA LEU A 71 13.73 2.39 -10.56
C LEU A 71 14.74 1.78 -11.54
N ARG A 72 15.12 2.49 -12.60
CA ARG A 72 16.14 2.04 -13.56
C ARG A 72 17.55 2.55 -13.27
N ALA A 73 17.73 3.37 -12.23
CA ALA A 73 19.03 3.90 -11.87
C ALA A 73 19.99 2.76 -11.47
N ARG A 74 21.20 2.79 -12.02
CA ARG A 74 22.26 1.80 -11.73
C ARG A 74 22.81 2.01 -10.31
N GLY A 75 23.18 0.90 -9.67
CA GLY A 75 23.80 0.89 -8.35
C GLY A 75 22.86 1.14 -7.17
N LEU A 76 21.55 1.34 -7.37
CA LEU A 76 20.62 1.40 -6.25
C LEU A 76 20.53 0.03 -5.56
N HIS A 77 20.64 0.06 -4.23
CA HIS A 77 20.44 -1.09 -3.36
C HIS A 77 19.01 -1.63 -3.53
N TRP A 78 18.83 -2.96 -3.49
CA TRP A 78 17.53 -3.60 -3.73
C TRP A 78 16.44 -3.07 -2.78
N LEU A 79 16.75 -2.90 -1.50
CA LEU A 79 15.82 -2.35 -0.51
C LEU A 79 15.39 -0.91 -0.82
N SER A 80 16.28 -0.08 -1.39
CA SER A 80 15.89 1.26 -1.86
C SER A 80 14.90 1.18 -3.01
N ARG A 81 15.03 0.19 -3.91
CA ARG A 81 14.05 -0.04 -4.99
C ARG A 81 12.71 -0.47 -4.42
N VAL A 82 12.70 -1.37 -3.43
CA VAL A 82 11.47 -1.77 -2.74
C VAL A 82 10.78 -0.55 -2.13
N ASN A 83 11.52 0.31 -1.43
CA ASN A 83 10.95 1.52 -0.84
C ASN A 83 10.33 2.48 -1.88
N LEU A 84 11.02 2.69 -3.02
CA LEU A 84 10.49 3.48 -4.14
C LEU A 84 9.22 2.85 -4.74
N VAL A 85 9.21 1.52 -4.91
CA VAL A 85 8.02 0.79 -5.40
C VAL A 85 6.87 0.89 -4.42
N CYS A 86 7.11 0.77 -3.12
CA CYS A 86 6.09 0.95 -2.09
C CYS A 86 5.45 2.34 -2.15
N GLY A 87 6.26 3.40 -2.33
CA GLY A 87 5.76 4.77 -2.51
C GLY A 87 4.85 4.90 -3.75
N VAL A 88 5.26 4.33 -4.89
CA VAL A 88 4.42 4.29 -6.10
C VAL A 88 3.12 3.54 -5.86
N LEU A 89 3.18 2.34 -5.27
CA LEU A 89 2.03 1.48 -5.04
C LEU A 89 1.03 2.10 -4.06
N ALA A 90 1.49 2.88 -3.08
CA ALA A 90 0.62 3.59 -2.14
C ALA A 90 -0.41 4.50 -2.86
N TYR A 91 -0.05 5.07 -4.01
CA TYR A 91 -0.95 5.91 -4.81
C TYR A 91 -1.60 5.18 -5.97
N VAL A 92 -0.95 4.17 -6.56
CA VAL A 92 -1.54 3.33 -7.63
C VAL A 92 -2.62 2.39 -7.10
N ALA A 93 -2.59 2.02 -5.82
CA ALA A 93 -3.61 1.20 -5.20
C ALA A 93 -5.02 1.83 -5.27
N SER A 94 -5.14 3.14 -5.08
CA SER A 94 -6.44 3.85 -5.09
C SER A 94 -7.21 3.72 -6.42
N PRO A 95 -6.65 4.01 -7.61
CA PRO A 95 -7.35 3.80 -8.88
C PRO A 95 -7.59 2.32 -9.19
N LEU A 96 -6.70 1.41 -8.74
CA LEU A 96 -6.94 -0.03 -8.89
C LEU A 96 -8.14 -0.48 -8.05
N TRP A 97 -8.28 0.05 -6.84
CA TRP A 97 -9.43 -0.20 -5.98
C TRP A 97 -10.72 0.36 -6.59
N LEU A 98 -10.68 1.58 -7.13
CA LEU A 98 -11.83 2.15 -7.84
C LEU A 98 -12.23 1.30 -9.04
N LEU A 99 -11.26 0.82 -9.81
CA LEU A 99 -11.50 -0.06 -10.95
C LEU A 99 -12.13 -1.38 -10.49
N GLU A 100 -11.61 -1.98 -9.42
CA GLU A 100 -12.16 -3.19 -8.81
C GLU A 100 -13.63 -2.99 -8.39
N LEU A 101 -13.95 -1.88 -7.71
CA LEU A 101 -15.33 -1.55 -7.31
C LEU A 101 -16.25 -1.37 -8.52
N VAL A 102 -15.80 -0.68 -9.57
CA VAL A 102 -16.60 -0.47 -10.79
C VAL A 102 -16.84 -1.79 -11.51
N LEU A 103 -15.80 -2.61 -11.69
CA LEU A 103 -15.90 -3.88 -12.40
C LEU A 103 -16.76 -4.88 -11.63
N SER A 104 -16.53 -5.05 -10.33
CA SER A 104 -17.31 -5.95 -9.47
C SER A 104 -18.79 -5.54 -9.44
N SER A 105 -19.07 -4.24 -9.24
CA SER A 105 -20.44 -3.72 -9.27
C SER A 105 -21.11 -3.94 -10.63
N SER A 106 -20.38 -3.70 -11.73
CA SER A 106 -20.90 -3.90 -13.09
C SER A 106 -21.27 -5.37 -13.34
N VAL A 107 -20.42 -6.31 -12.90
CA VAL A 107 -20.69 -7.75 -13.01
C VAL A 107 -21.96 -8.12 -12.23
N ILE A 108 -22.10 -7.64 -11.00
CA ILE A 108 -23.27 -7.91 -10.15
C ILE A 108 -24.55 -7.32 -10.78
N ILE A 109 -24.49 -6.08 -11.27
CA ILE A 109 -25.64 -5.43 -11.94
C ILE A 109 -26.05 -6.21 -13.18
N LEU A 110 -25.10 -6.60 -14.03
CA LEU A 110 -25.39 -7.37 -15.25
C LEU A 110 -26.02 -8.72 -14.92
N GLN A 111 -25.54 -9.38 -13.86
CA GLN A 111 -26.09 -10.65 -13.38
C GLN A 111 -27.51 -10.48 -12.81
N ALA A 112 -27.78 -9.37 -12.12
CA ALA A 112 -29.11 -9.05 -11.61
C ALA A 112 -30.12 -8.75 -12.73
N LEU A 113 -29.68 -8.10 -13.81
CA LEU A 113 -30.54 -7.74 -14.95
C LEU A 113 -30.84 -8.92 -15.88
N HIS A 114 -29.85 -9.76 -16.17
CA HIS A 114 -30.00 -10.85 -17.14
C HIS A 114 -30.29 -12.21 -16.51
N GLY A 115 -30.19 -12.32 -15.19
CA GLY A 115 -30.26 -13.60 -14.48
C GLY A 115 -29.09 -14.52 -14.83
N HIS A 116 -29.10 -15.73 -14.27
CA HIS A 116 -28.08 -16.74 -14.59
C HIS A 116 -28.45 -17.46 -15.88
N GLN A 117 -27.53 -17.50 -16.84
CA GLN A 117 -27.68 -18.29 -18.05
C GLN A 117 -27.26 -19.74 -17.79
N TYR A 118 -28.23 -20.59 -17.49
CA TYR A 118 -28.00 -22.02 -17.26
C TYR A 118 -27.81 -22.81 -18.56
N PHE A 119 -28.31 -22.31 -19.69
CA PHE A 119 -28.18 -22.93 -21.00
C PHE A 119 -27.63 -21.90 -21.99
N VAL A 120 -26.36 -22.05 -22.37
CA VAL A 120 -25.70 -21.10 -23.28
C VAL A 120 -26.24 -21.32 -24.70
N PRO A 121 -26.77 -20.29 -25.39
CA PRO A 121 -27.23 -20.42 -26.78
C PRO A 121 -26.11 -20.94 -27.69
N GLY A 122 -26.38 -22.03 -28.42
CA GLY A 122 -25.37 -22.70 -29.27
C GLY A 122 -24.58 -23.82 -28.58
N SER A 123 -24.76 -24.05 -27.27
CA SER A 123 -24.28 -25.24 -26.58
C SER A 123 -25.35 -26.34 -26.62
N HIS A 124 -25.01 -27.53 -27.13
CA HIS A 124 -25.92 -28.69 -27.16
C HIS A 124 -25.74 -29.55 -25.90
N GLY A 125 -25.78 -28.92 -24.72
CA GLY A 125 -25.65 -29.60 -23.43
C GLY A 125 -26.99 -30.15 -22.94
N LEU A 126 -27.00 -31.39 -22.44
CA LEU A 126 -28.19 -32.00 -21.80
C LEU A 126 -28.42 -31.52 -20.36
N PHE A 127 -27.45 -30.79 -19.77
CA PHE A 127 -27.45 -30.36 -18.38
C PHE A 127 -27.15 -28.86 -18.25
N PRO A 128 -27.73 -28.16 -17.24
CA PRO A 128 -27.47 -26.75 -17.00
C PRO A 128 -26.05 -26.49 -16.48
N SER A 129 -25.45 -25.37 -16.87
CA SER A 129 -24.21 -24.85 -16.26
C SER A 129 -24.55 -24.09 -14.98
N TRP A 130 -24.33 -24.75 -13.84
CA TRP A 130 -24.49 -24.12 -12.53
C TRP A 130 -23.39 -23.09 -12.27
N PRO A 131 -23.68 -21.98 -11.57
CA PRO A 131 -22.66 -21.08 -11.04
C PRO A 131 -21.67 -21.86 -10.16
N HIS A 132 -20.38 -21.74 -10.43
CA HIS A 132 -19.33 -22.38 -9.64
C HIS A 132 -18.75 -21.34 -8.68
N TYR A 133 -18.83 -21.63 -7.37
CA TYR A 133 -18.18 -20.83 -6.33
C TYR A 133 -16.84 -21.46 -5.96
N HIS A 134 -15.79 -20.64 -5.99
CA HIS A 134 -14.42 -21.03 -5.67
C HIS A 134 -14.13 -20.78 -4.17
N ASP A 135 -14.82 -21.53 -3.30
CA ASP A 135 -14.82 -21.28 -1.85
C ASP A 135 -13.41 -21.38 -1.25
N GLY A 136 -12.60 -22.32 -1.73
CA GLY A 136 -11.22 -22.51 -1.28
C GLY A 136 -10.34 -21.31 -1.62
N GLU A 137 -10.46 -20.78 -2.83
CA GLU A 137 -9.71 -19.63 -3.32
C GLU A 137 -10.13 -18.35 -2.59
N ILE A 138 -11.44 -18.16 -2.36
CA ILE A 138 -11.96 -17.04 -1.56
C ILE A 138 -11.38 -17.10 -0.13
N ALA A 139 -11.45 -18.27 0.52
CA ALA A 139 -10.92 -18.44 1.87
C ALA A 139 -9.40 -18.23 1.92
N ALA A 140 -8.66 -18.69 0.91
CA ALA A 140 -7.21 -18.51 0.81
C ALA A 140 -6.84 -17.03 0.64
N LEU A 141 -7.52 -16.30 -0.26
CA LEU A 141 -7.30 -14.87 -0.48
C LEU A 141 -7.64 -14.03 0.75
N LEU A 142 -8.74 -14.35 1.43
CA LEU A 142 -9.14 -13.68 2.67
C LEU A 142 -8.12 -13.93 3.78
N SER A 143 -7.68 -15.19 3.94
CA SER A 143 -6.69 -15.57 4.95
C SER A 143 -5.34 -14.90 4.69
N LEU A 144 -4.88 -14.90 3.44
CA LEU A 144 -3.62 -14.26 3.05
C LEU A 144 -3.68 -12.75 3.33
N THR A 145 -4.78 -12.09 2.95
CA THR A 145 -5.01 -10.68 3.24
C THR A 145 -4.96 -10.40 4.73
N GLY A 146 -5.66 -11.21 5.54
CA GLY A 146 -5.62 -11.10 6.99
C GLY A 146 -4.20 -11.24 7.55
N VAL A 147 -3.44 -12.24 7.12
CA VAL A 147 -2.05 -12.42 7.55
C VAL A 147 -1.21 -11.18 7.20
N VAL A 148 -1.28 -10.67 5.97
CA VAL A 148 -0.47 -9.51 5.56
C VAL A 148 -0.79 -8.25 6.37
N LEU A 149 -2.07 -8.02 6.68
CA LEU A 149 -2.52 -6.85 7.44
C LEU A 149 -2.16 -6.95 8.93
N PHE A 150 -2.38 -8.11 9.55
CA PHE A 150 -2.26 -8.26 11.01
C PHE A 150 -0.89 -8.77 11.47
N LEU A 151 -0.09 -9.42 10.62
CA LEU A 151 1.20 -9.99 11.00
C LEU A 151 2.18 -8.96 11.59
N PRO A 152 2.39 -7.77 10.99
CA PRO A 152 3.30 -6.78 11.59
C PRO A 152 2.87 -6.36 13.00
N LYS A 153 1.56 -6.28 13.26
CA LYS A 153 1.00 -5.93 14.57
C LYS A 153 1.23 -7.06 15.58
N VAL A 154 0.99 -8.31 15.20
CA VAL A 154 1.26 -9.47 16.04
C VAL A 154 2.75 -9.55 16.38
N LEU A 155 3.63 -9.35 15.40
CA LEU A 155 5.08 -9.32 15.62
C LEU A 155 5.49 -8.20 16.58
N ALA A 156 4.93 -6.99 16.43
CA ALA A 156 5.17 -5.87 17.34
C ALA A 156 4.69 -6.17 18.76
N ALA A 157 3.51 -6.79 18.90
CA ALA A 157 2.96 -7.19 20.20
C ALA A 157 3.83 -8.24 20.89
N VAL A 158 4.28 -9.26 20.15
CA VAL A 158 5.22 -10.28 20.65
C VAL A 158 6.53 -9.63 21.09
N LEU A 159 7.11 -8.74 20.27
CA LEU A 159 8.33 -8.01 20.61
C LEU A 159 8.15 -7.17 21.88
N ALA A 160 7.03 -6.46 22.01
CA ALA A 160 6.71 -5.67 23.19
C ALA A 160 6.44 -6.53 24.45
N LEU A 161 5.95 -7.76 24.30
CA LEU A 161 5.78 -8.70 25.43
C LEU A 161 7.11 -9.29 25.91
N LEU A 162 8.03 -9.54 24.98
CA LEU A 162 9.35 -10.12 25.25
C LEU A 162 10.33 -9.08 25.84
N ASP A 163 10.21 -7.81 25.47
CA ASP A 163 11.05 -6.72 25.99
C ASP A 163 10.46 -6.13 27.30
N PRO A 164 11.11 -6.29 28.46
CA PRO A 164 10.61 -5.77 29.73
C PRO A 164 10.52 -4.24 29.81
N ALA A 165 11.32 -3.50 29.04
CA ALA A 165 11.25 -2.04 28.99
C ALA A 165 10.01 -1.60 28.20
N LEU A 166 9.82 -2.13 26.99
CA LEU A 166 8.63 -1.84 26.17
C LEU A 166 7.35 -2.26 26.88
N ARG A 167 7.31 -3.48 27.44
CA ARG A 167 6.15 -3.99 28.20
C ARG A 167 5.72 -3.05 29.33
N ARG A 168 6.69 -2.47 30.05
CA ARG A 168 6.41 -1.50 31.12
C ARG A 168 5.93 -0.17 30.54
N GLY A 169 6.49 0.27 29.42
CA GLY A 169 6.03 1.46 28.69
C GLY A 169 4.57 1.37 28.27
N PHE A 170 4.10 0.19 27.86
CA PHE A 170 2.68 -0.08 27.53
C PHE A 170 1.80 -0.39 28.75
N GLY A 171 2.31 -0.25 29.98
CA GLY A 171 1.53 -0.48 31.20
C GLY A 171 1.27 -1.95 31.55
N GLY A 172 2.07 -2.87 31.02
CA GLY A 172 2.04 -4.31 31.32
C GLY A 172 1.37 -5.17 30.24
N ALA A 173 1.52 -6.50 30.36
CA ALA A 173 1.05 -7.46 29.37
C ALA A 173 -0.48 -7.43 29.15
N LEU A 174 -1.26 -7.20 30.22
CA LEU A 174 -2.73 -7.12 30.12
C LEU A 174 -3.20 -5.89 29.34
N ARG A 175 -2.61 -4.71 29.62
CA ARG A 175 -2.97 -3.47 28.92
C ARG A 175 -2.52 -3.49 27.47
N LEU A 176 -1.35 -4.07 27.20
CA LEU A 176 -0.88 -4.33 25.84
C LEU A 176 -1.82 -5.27 25.08
N GLY A 177 -2.23 -6.39 25.69
CA GLY A 177 -3.18 -7.32 25.10
C GLY A 177 -4.53 -6.68 24.81
N ALA A 178 -5.08 -5.91 25.76
CA ALA A 178 -6.31 -5.16 25.55
C ALA A 178 -6.17 -4.12 24.43
N SER A 179 -5.03 -3.41 24.33
CA SER A 179 -4.77 -2.46 23.26
C SER A 179 -4.76 -3.12 21.89
N VAL A 180 -4.18 -4.32 21.76
CA VAL A 180 -4.14 -5.05 20.48
C VAL A 180 -5.52 -5.57 20.08
N LEU A 181 -6.40 -5.87 21.04
CA LEU A 181 -7.74 -6.37 20.77
C LEU A 181 -8.78 -5.28 20.49
N LEU A 182 -8.59 -4.08 21.04
CA LEU A 182 -9.52 -2.96 20.91
C LEU A 182 -9.26 -2.08 19.69
N GLU A 183 -8.08 -2.19 19.10
CA GLU A 183 -7.69 -1.51 17.86
C GLU A 183 -8.10 -2.33 16.62
#